data_AF-D1M878-F1
#
_entry.id   AF-D1M878-F1
#
_cell.length_a   1.000
_cell.length_b   1.000
_cell.length_c   1.000
_cell.angle_alpha   90.00
_cell.angle_beta   90.00
_cell.angle_gamma   90.00
#
_symmetry.space_group_name_H-M   'P 1'
#
loop_
_entity.id
_entity.type
_entity.pdbx_description
1 polymer ?
#
loop_
_entity_poly.entity_id
_entity_poly.type
_entity_poly.pdbx_seq_one_letter_code
_entity_poly.pdbx_strand_id
1 'polypeptide(L)' 'NAIRHNLSLHKCFVRVESEKGAVWTVDEFE' A
#
# COMPACT_ATOMS: atom_id res chain seq x y z
N ASN A 1 7.69 10.17 -7.29
CA ASN A 1 8.64 9.04 -7.22
C ASN A 1 8.84 8.50 -5.81
N ALA A 2 9.13 9.33 -4.79
CA ALA A 2 9.32 8.88 -3.41
C ALA A 2 8.11 8.13 -2.83
N ILE A 3 6.87 8.59 -3.06
CA ILE A 3 5.66 7.92 -2.57
C ILE A 3 5.56 6.47 -3.09
N ARG A 4 5.71 6.26 -4.40
CA ARG A 4 5.67 4.92 -5.01
C ARG A 4 6.79 4.02 -4.49
N HIS A 5 7.97 4.59 -4.27
CA HIS A 5 9.09 3.88 -3.66
C HIS A 5 8.74 3.44 -2.23
N ASN A 6 8.22 4.36 -1.40
CA ASN A 6 7.88 4.07 -0.01
C ASN A 6 6.77 3.02 0.11
N LEU A 7 5.74 3.10 -0.73
CA LEU A 7 4.64 2.13 -0.78
C LEU A 7 5.12 0.71 -1.17
N SER A 8 6.20 0.58 -1.94
CA SER A 8 6.77 -0.72 -2.29
C SER A 8 7.89 -1.17 -1.35
N LEU A 9 8.48 -0.24 -0.59
CA LEU A 9 9.61 -0.50 0.30
C LEU A 9 9.15 -1.00 1.67
N HIS A 10 8.17 -0.33 2.26
CA HIS A 10 7.65 -0.73 3.56
C HIS A 10 6.51 -1.70 3.36
N LYS A 11 6.66 -2.88 3.96
CA LYS A 11 5.63 -3.90 4.00
C LYS A 11 4.34 -3.41 4.67
N CYS A 12 4.43 -2.36 5.51
CA CYS A 12 3.28 -1.81 6.20
C CYS A 12 2.31 -1.14 5.23
N PHE A 13 2.73 -0.89 3.99
CA PHE A 13 1.82 -0.50 2.92
C PHE A 13 1.41 -1.74 2.12
N VAL A 14 0.12 -2.06 2.17
CA VAL A 14 -0.46 -3.20 1.46
C VAL A 14 -1.35 -2.69 0.34
N ARG A 15 -1.19 -3.27 -0.86
CA ARG A 15 -2.07 -2.97 -1.99
C ARG A 15 -3.29 -3.89 -1.92
N VAL A 16 -4.47 -3.30 -1.78
CA VAL A 16 -5.74 -4.02 -1.73
C VAL A 16 -6.53 -3.74 -3.00
N GLU A 17 -7.00 -4.79 -3.66
CA GLU A 17 -7.90 -4.67 -4.81
C GLU A 17 -9.36 -4.66 -4.36
N SER A 18 -10.12 -3.68 -4.83
CA SER A 18 -11.54 -3.50 -4.58
C SER A 18 -12.31 -3.39 -5.89
N GLU A 19 -13.64 -3.49 -5.85
CA GLU A 19 -14.51 -3.37 -7.03
C GLU A 19 -14.34 -2.05 -7.79
N LYS A 20 -13.83 -1.00 -7.13
CA LYS A 20 -13.58 0.33 -7.69
C LYS A 20 -12.12 0.58 -8.11
N GLY A 21 -11.24 -0.41 -7.95
CA GLY A 21 -9.81 -0.33 -8.27
C GLY A 21 -8.90 -0.72 -7.11
N ALA A 22 -7.59 -0.50 -7.30
CA ALA A 22 -6.58 -0.82 -6.30
C ALA A 22 -6.25 0.39 -5.42
N VAL A 23 -6.27 0.21 -4.11
CA VAL A 23 -5.91 1.21 -3.10
C VAL A 23 -4.74 0.72 -2.25
N TRP A 24 -3.97 1.63 -1.68
CA TRP A 24 -2.93 1.31 -0.71
C TRP A 24 -3.47 1.58 0.69
N THR A 25 -3.39 0.58 1.55
CA THR A 25 -3.77 0.66 2.97
C THR A 25 -2.53 0.48 3.83
N VAL A 26 -2.58 0.98 5.06
CA VAL A 26 -1.55 0.70 6.07
C VAL A 26 -2.00 -0.49 6.89
N ASP A 27 -1.15 -1.50 7.03
CA ASP A 27 -1.32 -2.56 8.01
C ASP A 27 -0.69 -2.10 9.33
N GLU A 28 -1.53 -1.90 10.34
CA GLU A 28 -1.11 -1.44 11.68
C GLU A 28 -0.55 -2.59 12.54
N PHE A 29 -0.63 -3.83 12.06
CA PHE A 29 -0.18 -5.03 12.79
C PHE A 29 1.21 -5.52 12.38
N GLU A 30 1.89 -4.76 11.52
CA GLU A 30 3.30 -4.98 11.20
C GLU A 30 4.27 -4.26 12.14
#